data_AF-A0A165IUL2-F1
#
_entry.id   AF-A0A165IUL2-F1
#
_cell.length_a   1.000
_cell.length_b   1.000
_cell.length_c   1.000
_cell.angle_alpha   90.00
_cell.angle_beta   90.00
_cell.angle_gamma   90.00
#
_symmetry.space_group_name_H-M   'P 1'
#
loop_
_entity.id
_entity.type
_entity.pdbx_description
1 polymer ?
#
loop_
_entity_poly.entity_id
_entity_poly.type
_entity_poly.pdbx_seq_one_letter_code
_entity_poly.pdbx_strand_id
1 'polypeptide(L)'
;HLVCTRALLTMADAFQCRYRPYLREQFSQAFDAYLAVLREVQRRLDCALGQDMPHWRALNSCAPCNYVLEDEPLLVIQGLLAMDGGQAHKR
;
A
#
# COMPACT_ATOMS: atom_id res chain seq x y z
N HIS A 1 15.36 -6.75 -10.90
CA HIS A 1 16.05 -6.52 -12.19
C HIS A 1 15.12 -6.47 -13.40
N LEU A 2 14.31 -7.49 -13.70
CA LEU A 2 13.41 -7.49 -14.88
C LEU A 2 12.31 -6.41 -14.86
N VAL A 3 11.81 -6.07 -13.66
CA VAL A 3 10.74 -5.07 -13.48
C VAL A 3 11.20 -3.67 -13.90
N CYS A 4 12.38 -3.22 -13.46
CA CYS A 4 12.94 -1.91 -13.83
C CYS A 4 13.18 -1.80 -15.34
N THR A 5 13.69 -2.88 -15.97
CA THR A 5 13.92 -2.89 -17.42
C THR A 5 12.61 -2.77 -18.19
N ARG A 6 11.56 -3.50 -17.80
CA ARG A 6 10.23 -3.40 -18.44
C ARG A 6 9.61 -2.02 -18.24
N ALA A 7 9.70 -1.45 -17.04
CA ALA A 7 9.19 -0.12 -16.75
C ALA A 7 9.89 0.94 -17.63
N LEU A 8 11.21 0.87 -17.74
CA LEU A 8 11.97 1.81 -18.57
C LEU A 8 11.73 1.65 -20.06
N LEU A 9 11.55 0.42 -20.55
CA LEU A 9 11.15 0.19 -21.94
C LEU A 9 9.77 0.82 -22.21
N THR A 10 8.79 0.59 -21.34
CA THR A 10 7.46 1.20 -21.50
C THR A 10 7.48 2.73 -21.44
N MET A 11 8.32 3.32 -20.59
CA MET A 11 8.52 4.76 -20.56
C MET A 11 9.19 5.26 -21.83
N ALA A 12 10.24 4.57 -22.30
CA ALA A 12 10.96 4.93 -23.52
C ALA A 12 10.03 4.90 -24.75
N ASP A 13 9.16 3.89 -24.85
CA ASP A 13 8.14 3.78 -25.88
C ASP A 13 7.13 4.95 -25.81
N ALA A 14 6.65 5.28 -24.60
CA ALA A 14 5.71 6.37 -24.39
C ALA A 14 6.29 7.75 -24.74
N PHE A 15 7.57 7.98 -24.44
CA PHE A 15 8.27 9.24 -24.72
C PHE A 15 8.98 9.27 -26.08
N GLN A 16 8.79 8.24 -26.92
CA GLN A 16 9.47 8.07 -28.21
C GLN A 16 10.99 8.27 -28.14
N CYS A 17 11.61 7.78 -27.07
CA CYS A 17 13.05 7.90 -26.85
C CYS A 17 13.73 6.52 -26.81
N ARG A 18 15.04 6.48 -27.06
CA ARG A 18 15.78 5.22 -27.08
C ARG A 18 16.15 4.81 -25.66
N TYR A 19 15.83 3.57 -25.28
CA TYR A 19 16.28 2.98 -24.03
C TYR A 19 17.82 2.99 -23.93
N ARG A 20 18.34 3.39 -22.76
CA ARG A 20 19.76 3.39 -22.45
C ARG A 20 20.02 2.50 -21.23
N PRO A 21 20.91 1.49 -21.30
CA PRO A 21 21.10 0.53 -20.20
C PRO A 21 21.45 1.15 -18.84
N TYR A 22 22.21 2.25 -18.81
CA TYR A 22 22.59 2.92 -17.55
C TYR A 22 21.40 3.54 -16.82
N LEU A 23 20.32 3.90 -17.53
CA LEU A 23 19.12 4.47 -16.91
C LEU A 23 18.44 3.47 -15.98
N ARG A 24 18.68 2.17 -16.16
CA ARG A 24 18.18 1.11 -15.27
C ARG A 24 18.64 1.28 -13.85
N GLU A 25 19.93 1.53 -13.65
CA GLU A 25 20.51 1.67 -12.32
C GLU A 25 20.10 2.99 -11.69
N GLN A 26 20.15 4.09 -12.45
CA GLN A 26 19.69 5.40 -11.99
C GLN A 26 18.21 5.38 -11.60
N PHE A 27 17.36 4.74 -12.41
CA PHE A 27 15.94 4.60 -12.11
C PHE A 27 15.69 3.75 -10.87
N SER A 28 16.37 2.61 -10.72
CA SER A 28 16.22 1.77 -9.53
C SER A 28 16.58 2.56 -8.27
N GLN A 29 17.72 3.25 -8.27
CA GLN A 29 18.17 4.06 -7.14
C GLN A 29 17.18 5.18 -6.80
N ALA A 30 16.70 5.92 -7.82
CA ALA A 30 15.73 6.98 -7.63
C ALA A 30 14.39 6.45 -7.09
N PHE A 31 13.95 5.29 -7.60
CA PHE A 31 12.71 4.65 -7.16
C PHE A 31 12.82 4.14 -5.72
N ASP A 32 13.96 3.54 -5.35
CA ASP A 32 14.22 3.11 -3.97
C ASP A 32 14.23 4.30 -3.00
N ALA A 33 14.83 5.43 -3.40
CA ALA A 33 14.80 6.67 -2.63
C ALA A 33 13.37 7.21 -2.47
N TYR A 34 12.58 7.22 -3.54
CA TYR A 34 11.16 7.59 -3.49
C TYR A 34 10.37 6.71 -2.51
N LEU A 35 10.54 5.39 -2.58
CA LEU A 35 9.89 4.46 -1.65
C LEU A 35 10.35 4.68 -0.21
N ALA A 36 11.62 4.99 0.01
CA ALA A 36 12.14 5.31 1.34
C ALA A 36 11.46 6.55 1.93
N VAL A 37 11.28 7.61 1.12
CA VAL A 37 10.55 8.82 1.54
C VAL A 37 9.10 8.48 1.89
N LEU A 38 8.38 7.75 1.03
CA LEU A 38 7.00 7.36 1.31
C LEU A 38 6.85 6.56 2.60
N ARG A 39 7.74 5.59 2.81
CA ARG A 39 7.74 4.75 4.03
C ARG A 39 8.02 5.59 5.27
N GLU A 40 8.95 6.54 5.19
CA GLU A 40 9.25 7.41 6.33
C GLU A 40 8.08 8.36 6.64
N VAL A 41 7.43 8.92 5.61
CA VAL A 41 6.22 9.73 5.80
C VAL A 41 5.11 8.91 6.45
N GLN A 42 4.85 7.70 5.94
CA GLN A 42 3.85 6.81 6.52
C GLN A 42 4.20 6.46 7.97
N ARG A 43 5.46 6.12 8.26
CA ARG A 43 5.92 5.80 9.62
C ARG A 43 5.70 6.97 10.59
N ARG A 44 5.93 8.21 10.15
CA ARG A 44 5.67 9.41 10.96
C ARG A 44 4.19 9.64 11.19
N LEU A 45 3.36 9.44 10.16
CA LEU A 45 1.91 9.50 10.29
C LEU A 45 1.40 8.44 11.26
N ASP A 46 1.87 7.20 11.12
CA ASP A 46 1.48 6.09 11.99
C ASP A 46 1.81 6.44 13.45
N CYS A 47 3.01 6.93 13.71
CA CYS A 47 3.41 7.37 15.06
C CYS A 47 2.56 8.53 15.59
N ALA A 48 2.33 9.57 14.77
CA ALA A 48 1.52 10.73 15.16
C ALA A 48 0.05 10.36 15.44
N LEU A 49 -0.47 9.33 14.76
CA LEU A 49 -1.83 8.82 14.93
C LEU A 49 -1.91 7.68 15.98
N GLY A 50 -0.80 7.31 16.64
CA GLY A 50 -0.77 6.20 17.60
C GLY A 50 -1.00 4.82 16.96
N GLN A 51 -0.76 4.70 15.66
CA GLN A 51 -0.90 3.50 14.83
C GLN A 51 0.42 2.71 14.70
N ASP A 52 1.43 3.01 15.52
CA ASP A 52 2.71 2.31 15.57
C ASP A 52 2.77 1.23 16.67
N MET A 53 1.69 1.04 17.42
CA MET A 53 1.60 0.03 18.48
C MET A 53 1.19 -1.37 17.96
N PRO A 54 1.63 -2.46 18.62
CA PRO A 54 1.11 -3.79 18.34
C PRO A 54 -0.42 -3.83 18.43
N HIS A 55 -1.06 -4.48 17.47
CA HIS A 55 -2.52 -4.63 17.40
C HIS A 55 -3.33 -3.32 17.36
N TRP A 56 -2.72 -2.16 17.01
CA TRP A 56 -3.42 -0.87 17.01
C TRP A 56 -4.74 -0.91 16.22
N ARG A 57 -4.81 -1.62 15.09
CA ARG A 57 -6.04 -1.77 14.30
C ARG A 57 -7.14 -2.48 15.07
N ALA A 58 -6.80 -3.55 15.79
CA ALA A 58 -7.77 -4.30 16.59
C ALA A 58 -8.26 -3.47 17.77
N LEU A 59 -7.35 -2.77 18.46
CA LEU A 59 -7.67 -1.89 19.58
C LEU A 59 -8.56 -0.69 19.18
N ASN A 60 -8.44 -0.22 17.95
CA ASN A 60 -9.23 0.89 17.41
C ASN A 60 -10.38 0.43 16.50
N SER A 61 -10.62 -0.89 16.42
CA SER A 61 -11.77 -1.44 15.69
C SER A 61 -13.01 -1.47 16.57
N CYS A 62 -14.20 -1.42 15.97
CA CYS A 62 -15.44 -1.54 16.71
C CYS A 62 -15.56 -2.94 17.33
N ALA A 63 -15.45 -3.05 18.66
CA ALA A 63 -15.49 -4.33 19.37
C ALA A 63 -16.81 -5.09 19.13
N PRO A 64 -18.01 -4.48 19.20
CA PRO A 64 -19.27 -5.17 18.88
C PRO A 64 -19.34 -5.72 17.45
N CYS A 65 -18.63 -5.12 16.50
CA CYS A 65 -18.64 -5.59 15.10
C CYS A 65 -17.66 -6.74 14.84
N ASN A 66 -16.70 -7.01 15.74
CA ASN A 66 -15.63 -7.98 15.52
C ASN A 66 -15.56 -9.08 16.59
N TYR A 67 -16.32 -8.97 17.69
CA TYR A 67 -16.33 -9.94 18.77
C TYR A 67 -17.45 -10.97 18.56
N VAL A 68 -17.11 -12.26 18.54
CA VAL A 68 -18.08 -13.36 18.46
C VAL A 68 -18.33 -13.86 19.88
N LEU A 69 -19.60 -13.86 20.31
CA LEU A 69 -20.01 -14.38 21.61
C LEU A 69 -20.22 -15.90 21.54
N GLU A 70 -19.78 -16.63 22.57
CA GLU A 70 -19.83 -18.10 22.62
C GLU A 70 -21.27 -18.65 22.56
N ASP A 71 -22.24 -17.88 23.07
CA ASP A 71 -23.65 -18.27 23.16
C ASP A 71 -24.54 -17.70 22.04
N GLU A 72 -23.96 -17.02 21.04
CA GLU A 72 -24.74 -16.43 19.95
C GLU A 72 -24.80 -17.33 18.70
N PRO A 73 -25.95 -17.37 17.99
CA PRO A 73 -26.05 -18.10 16.75
C PRO A 73 -25.11 -17.50 15.69
N LEU A 74 -24.38 -18.37 14.99
CA LEU A 74 -23.48 -17.96 13.90
C LEU A 74 -24.25 -17.14 12.85
N LEU A 75 -23.84 -15.90 12.67
CA LEU A 75 -24.31 -15.06 11.58
C LEU A 75 -23.87 -15.66 10.23
N VAL A 76 -24.79 -15.73 9.27
CA VAL A 76 -24.50 -16.17 7.88
C VAL A 76 -23.43 -15.25 7.25
N ILE A 77 -23.42 -13.98 7.64
CA ILE A 77 -22.42 -12.98 7.27
C ILE A 77 -21.81 -12.45 8.57
N GLN A 78 -20.54 -12.77 8.83
CA GLN A 78 -19.87 -12.51 10.11
C GLN A 78 -19.37 -11.06 10.28
N GLY A 79 -19.49 -10.23 9.25
CA GLY A 79 -19.09 -8.83 9.31
C GLY A 79 -19.33 -8.09 8.00
N LEU A 80 -19.58 -6.79 8.10
CA LEU A 80 -19.70 -5.90 6.95
C LEU A 80 -18.54 -4.90 6.98
N LEU A 81 -17.61 -5.03 6.02
CA LEU A 81 -16.51 -4.09 5.87
C LEU A 81 -16.84 -3.06 4.79
N ALA A 82 -17.07 -1.82 5.20
CA ALA A 82 -17.12 -0.69 4.28
C ALA A 82 -15.72 -0.10 4.17
N MET A 83 -15.00 -0.45 3.11
CA MET A 83 -13.79 0.28 2.73
C MET A 83 -14.23 1.43 1.83
N ASP A 84 -13.79 2.66 2.14
CA ASP A 84 -13.83 3.71 1.12
C ASP A 84 -12.84 3.30 0.05
N GLY A 85 -13.33 2.58 -0.96
CA GLY A 85 -12.50 2.17 -2.08
C GLY A 85 -12.01 3.42 -2.77
N GLY A 86 -10.87 3.95 -2.34
CA GLY A 86 -10.19 5.06 -2.96
C GLY A 86 -10.00 4.68 -4.42
N GLN A 87 -10.80 5.29 -5.30
CA GLN A 87 -10.76 5.04 -6.73
C GLN A 87 -9.53 5.73 -7.32
N ALA A 88 -8.34 5.46 -6.78
CA ALA A 88 -7.09 5.89 -7.38
C ALA A 88 -6.86 5.00 -8.61
N HIS A 89 -7.40 5.46 -9.74
CA HIS A 89 -7.21 4.98 -11.10
C HIS A 89 -7.93 3.66 -11.45
N LYS A 90 -9.22 3.76 -11.79
CA LYS A 90 -9.76 2.91 -12.87
C LYS A 90 -9.16 3.43 -14.18
N ARG A 91 -8.38 2.58 -14.85
CA ARG A 91 -7.94 2.79 -16.22
C ARG A 91 -8.87 2.05 -17.16
#